data_AF-A0A848XCY5-F1
#
_entry.id   AF-A0A848XCY5-F1
#
_cell.length_a   1.000
_cell.length_b   1.000
_cell.length_c   1.000
_cell.angle_alpha   90.00
_cell.angle_beta   90.00
_cell.angle_gamma   90.00
#
_symmetry.space_group_name_H-M   'P 1'
#
loop_
_entity.id
_entity.type
_entity.pdbx_description
1 polymer ?
#
loop_
_entity_poly.entity_id
_entity_poly.type
_entity_poly.pdbx_seq_one_letter_code
_entity_poly.pdbx_strand_id
1 'polypeptide(L)'
;MRLLTLAFVFVPFLCAGPTTAQESDLQLPEYTAEQRWQRLAFNAATMQAALLELGRQHGMTAEEVGTWAGEFYSEGWLGGQEAATYAVAVNRNHMMWPGATSEMLASTPTTAQIRFNRPWEAVIGPDGQIAGSTADEFQAMWRATNLAISDWVGIDVDWDEGEGYDVLNLRTEYGPIRASNDIRWARGAFLSWNSFFSLLELKMQAGMTAREVGREAGELYGPGWTATTPWGLFRGMTWNAMGDPNTDCEVLSASPSEVRARCAIGYTAQRIGQAAPYFDVTLDDVLENGRAFAESVAEQLGMRWEESWDEDYRLVTVTVR
;
A
#
# COMPACT_ATOMS: atom_id res chain seq x y z
N MET A 1 -32.61 6.70 -5.88
CA MET A 1 -31.27 6.23 -5.47
C MET A 1 -30.46 7.44 -5.06
N ARG A 2 -30.19 7.60 -3.76
CA ARG A 2 -29.34 8.68 -3.25
C ARG A 2 -27.90 8.18 -3.35
N LEU A 3 -27.12 8.77 -4.25
CA LEU A 3 -25.66 8.62 -4.30
C LEU A 3 -25.10 9.21 -3.00
N LEU A 4 -24.77 8.35 -2.05
CA LEU A 4 -23.86 8.69 -0.97
C LEU A 4 -22.45 8.56 -1.57
N THR A 5 -21.88 9.68 -1.98
CA THR A 5 -20.46 9.79 -2.32
C THR A 5 -19.67 9.39 -1.08
N LEU A 6 -19.13 8.18 -1.07
CA LEU A 6 -18.19 7.72 -0.06
C LEU A 6 -16.88 8.47 -0.32
N ALA A 7 -16.76 9.67 0.25
CA ALA A 7 -15.48 10.33 0.34
C ALA A 7 -14.60 9.43 1.21
N PHE A 8 -13.56 8.84 0.62
CA PHE A 8 -12.44 8.28 1.36
C PHE A 8 -11.73 9.45 2.04
N VAL A 9 -12.25 9.86 3.19
CA VAL A 9 -11.69 10.99 3.92
C VAL A 9 -10.51 10.46 4.71
N PHE A 10 -9.31 10.62 4.15
CA PHE A 10 -8.19 11.06 4.96
C PHE A 10 -8.60 12.41 5.55
N VAL A 11 -9.32 12.42 6.67
CA VAL A 11 -9.69 13.65 7.38
C VAL A 11 -8.48 14.02 8.23
N PRO A 12 -7.65 15.02 7.89
CA PRO A 12 -7.19 15.87 8.97
C PRO A 12 -8.44 16.60 9.46
N PHE A 13 -8.83 16.35 10.70
CA PHE A 13 -9.89 17.10 11.39
C PHE A 13 -9.78 18.61 11.07
N LEU A 14 -10.67 19.13 10.23
CA LEU A 14 -10.91 20.56 10.05
C LEU A 14 -12.36 20.82 10.45
N CYS A 15 -12.56 20.98 11.76
CA CYS A 15 -13.74 21.64 12.28
C CYS A 15 -13.75 23.09 11.77
N ALA A 16 -14.52 23.37 10.72
CA ALA A 16 -14.83 24.73 10.30
C ALA A 16 -15.79 25.37 11.31
N GLY A 17 -15.25 25.82 12.45
CA GLY A 17 -15.86 26.87 13.26
C GLY A 17 -15.56 28.24 12.66
N PRO A 18 -16.35 29.28 12.97
CA PRO A 18 -16.14 30.61 12.42
C PRO A 18 -14.74 31.12 12.77
N THR A 19 -13.94 31.35 11.73
CA THR A 19 -12.61 31.95 11.81
C THR A 19 -12.70 33.40 12.27
N THR A 20 -12.74 33.60 13.58
CA THR A 20 -12.02 34.72 14.20
C THR A 20 -10.62 34.20 14.51
N ALA A 21 -9.71 34.39 13.55
CA ALA A 21 -8.31 34.02 13.66
C ALA A 21 -7.67 34.75 14.84
N GLN A 22 -7.44 34.02 15.92
CA GLN A 22 -6.39 34.31 16.89
C GLN A 22 -5.18 33.53 16.38
N GLU A 23 -4.12 34.22 15.97
CA GLU A 23 -2.79 33.62 15.74
C GLU A 23 -2.32 33.01 17.07
N SER A 24 -2.78 31.82 17.39
CA SER A 24 -2.06 30.94 18.29
C SER A 24 -0.94 30.33 17.48
N ASP A 25 0.30 30.38 17.97
CA ASP A 25 1.39 29.54 17.47
C ASP A 25 0.91 28.09 17.39
N LEU A 26 0.49 27.66 16.20
CA LEU A 26 0.00 26.31 15.95
C LEU A 26 1.20 25.37 16.01
N GLN A 27 1.56 24.94 17.22
CA GLN A 27 2.50 23.85 17.39
C GLN A 27 1.79 22.54 17.06
N LEU A 28 2.36 21.79 16.11
CA LEU A 28 1.90 20.44 15.81
C LEU A 28 2.07 19.56 17.06
N PRO A 29 1.11 18.68 17.38
CA PRO A 29 1.25 17.78 18.51
C PRO A 29 2.45 16.85 18.31
N GLU A 30 3.35 16.82 19.29
CA GLU A 30 4.43 15.83 19.34
C GLU A 30 3.90 14.53 19.95
N TYR A 31 3.92 13.45 19.18
CA TYR A 31 3.53 12.11 19.64
C TYR A 31 4.74 11.28 20.05
N THR A 32 4.62 10.54 21.16
CA THR A 32 5.57 9.49 21.55
C THR A 32 5.57 8.33 20.55
N ALA A 33 6.60 7.47 20.57
CA ALA A 33 6.64 6.29 19.72
C ALA A 33 5.41 5.38 19.92
N GLU A 34 4.98 5.19 21.18
CA GLU A 34 3.79 4.42 21.53
C GLU A 34 2.52 5.04 20.97
N GLN A 35 2.34 6.36 21.08
CA GLN A 35 1.18 7.05 20.51
C GLN A 35 1.14 6.97 18.97
N ARG A 36 2.31 7.07 18.31
CA ARG A 36 2.41 6.89 16.85
C ARG A 36 2.04 5.46 16.45
N TRP A 37 2.46 4.47 17.24
CA TRP A 37 2.13 3.07 17.00
C TRP A 37 0.63 2.78 17.16
N GLN A 38 0.03 3.24 18.26
CA GLN A 38 -1.41 3.12 18.48
C GLN A 38 -2.21 3.75 17.35
N ARG A 39 -1.78 4.92 16.87
CA ARG A 39 -2.41 5.59 15.73
C ARG A 39 -2.27 4.80 14.44
N LEU A 40 -1.10 4.22 14.18
CA LEU A 40 -0.88 3.37 12.99
C LEU A 40 -1.78 2.13 13.03
N ALA A 41 -1.89 1.47 14.18
CA ALA A 41 -2.74 0.30 14.35
C ALA A 41 -4.22 0.63 14.18
N PHE A 42 -4.68 1.74 14.75
CA PHE A 42 -6.05 2.23 14.55
C PHE A 42 -6.34 2.54 13.08
N ASN A 43 -5.39 3.16 12.37
CA ASN A 43 -5.51 3.41 10.94
C ASN A 43 -5.59 2.09 10.14
N ALA A 44 -4.76 1.10 10.48
CA ALA A 44 -4.76 -0.21 9.84
C ALA A 44 -6.10 -0.95 10.05
N ALA A 45 -6.66 -0.93 11.27
CA ALA A 45 -8.02 -1.42 11.51
C ALA A 45 -9.05 -0.66 10.68
N THR A 46 -9.02 0.66 10.69
CA THR A 46 -9.99 1.45 9.92
C THR A 46 -9.93 1.14 8.41
N MET A 47 -8.74 0.92 7.86
CA MET A 47 -8.57 0.50 6.47
C MET A 47 -9.19 -0.88 6.19
N GLN A 48 -8.95 -1.86 7.06
CA GLN A 48 -9.54 -3.19 6.95
C GLN A 48 -11.08 -3.15 7.07
N ALA A 49 -11.60 -2.32 7.98
CA ALA A 49 -13.04 -2.11 8.13
C ALA A 49 -13.67 -1.46 6.90
N ALA A 50 -12.97 -0.50 6.30
CA ALA A 50 -13.40 0.13 5.05
C ALA A 50 -13.40 -0.87 3.90
N LEU A 51 -12.41 -1.78 3.85
CA LEU A 51 -12.37 -2.85 2.85
C LEU A 51 -13.55 -3.82 3.01
N LEU A 52 -13.88 -4.20 4.24
CA LEU A 52 -15.06 -5.01 4.56
C LEU A 52 -16.36 -4.33 4.11
N GLU A 53 -16.51 -3.03 4.40
CA GLU A 53 -17.68 -2.26 3.96
C GLU A 53 -17.77 -2.15 2.43
N LEU A 54 -16.65 -1.93 1.75
CA LEU A 54 -16.61 -1.94 0.29
C LEU A 54 -17.04 -3.30 -0.26
N GLY A 55 -16.47 -4.40 0.25
CA GLY A 55 -16.86 -5.75 -0.12
C GLY A 55 -18.36 -6.01 0.06
N ARG A 56 -18.92 -5.56 1.18
CA ARG A 56 -20.36 -5.66 1.46
C ARG A 56 -21.21 -4.92 0.42
N GLN A 57 -20.77 -3.73 -0.02
CA GLN A 57 -21.44 -2.98 -1.09
C GLN A 57 -21.41 -3.73 -2.45
N HIS A 58 -20.42 -4.60 -2.64
CA HIS A 58 -20.32 -5.51 -3.79
C HIS A 58 -20.93 -6.90 -3.56
N GLY A 59 -21.58 -7.12 -2.40
CA GLY A 59 -22.23 -8.39 -2.08
C GLY A 59 -21.28 -9.49 -1.62
N MET A 60 -20.04 -9.14 -1.24
CA MET A 60 -19.05 -10.08 -0.71
C MET A 60 -19.24 -10.31 0.79
N THR A 61 -18.93 -11.53 1.24
CA THR A 61 -18.73 -11.92 2.64
C THR A 61 -17.36 -11.47 3.15
N ALA A 62 -17.16 -11.47 4.47
CA ALA A 62 -15.87 -11.11 5.07
C ALA A 62 -14.75 -12.07 4.64
N GLU A 63 -15.07 -13.36 4.51
CA GLU A 63 -14.15 -14.37 3.99
C GLU A 63 -13.77 -14.10 2.54
N GLU A 64 -14.72 -13.77 1.66
CA GLU A 64 -14.43 -13.42 0.26
C GLU A 64 -13.55 -12.17 0.16
N VAL A 65 -13.81 -11.16 1.00
CA VAL A 65 -12.95 -9.96 1.09
C VAL A 65 -11.54 -10.34 1.55
N GLY A 66 -11.43 -11.23 2.55
CA GLY A 66 -10.16 -11.71 3.05
C GLY A 66 -9.39 -12.53 2.00
N THR A 67 -10.04 -13.45 1.30
CA THR A 67 -9.44 -14.20 0.20
C THR A 67 -8.93 -13.25 -0.88
N TRP A 68 -9.74 -12.30 -1.33
CA TRP A 68 -9.33 -11.29 -2.30
C TRP A 68 -8.10 -10.49 -1.81
N ALA A 69 -8.11 -10.04 -0.56
CA ALA A 69 -6.98 -9.31 0.01
C ALA A 69 -5.72 -10.19 0.13
N GLY A 70 -5.89 -11.46 0.48
CA GLY A 70 -4.80 -12.42 0.58
C GLY A 70 -4.17 -12.73 -0.76
N GLU A 71 -4.97 -13.01 -1.79
CA GLU A 71 -4.53 -13.14 -3.18
C GLU A 71 -3.79 -11.88 -3.63
N PHE A 72 -4.33 -10.71 -3.33
CA PHE A 72 -3.73 -9.42 -3.65
C PHE A 72 -2.36 -9.20 -3.00
N TYR A 73 -2.19 -9.58 -1.73
CA TYR A 73 -0.93 -9.40 -1.01
C TYR A 73 0.06 -10.55 -1.22
N SER A 74 -0.40 -11.70 -1.73
CA SER A 74 0.36 -12.95 -1.79
C SER A 74 1.70 -12.87 -2.53
N GLU A 75 1.78 -12.17 -3.68
CA GLU A 75 3.06 -12.02 -4.39
C GLU A 75 4.09 -11.25 -3.56
N GLY A 76 3.58 -10.35 -2.72
CA GLY A 76 4.34 -9.67 -1.68
C GLY A 76 4.75 -10.59 -0.54
N TRP A 77 4.70 -11.92 -0.66
CA TRP A 77 5.22 -12.90 0.32
C TRP A 77 6.25 -13.87 -0.26
N LEU A 78 6.72 -13.63 -1.48
CA LEU A 78 7.81 -14.40 -2.09
C LEU A 78 9.00 -14.59 -1.14
N GLY A 79 9.44 -15.85 -1.03
CA GLY A 79 10.57 -16.26 -0.19
C GLY A 79 10.24 -16.61 1.27
N GLY A 80 8.95 -16.72 1.61
CA GLY A 80 8.45 -17.24 2.90
C GLY A 80 8.06 -18.72 2.87
N GLN A 81 8.70 -19.55 2.05
CA GLN A 81 8.30 -20.95 1.81
C GLN A 81 8.71 -21.92 2.94
N GLU A 82 9.50 -21.47 3.91
CA GLU A 82 9.76 -22.20 5.16
C GLU A 82 8.66 -21.92 6.18
N ALA A 83 8.16 -22.96 6.86
CA ALA A 83 7.10 -22.82 7.86
C ALA A 83 7.48 -21.84 8.99
N ALA A 84 8.71 -21.93 9.50
CA ALA A 84 9.20 -21.04 10.56
C ALA A 84 9.33 -19.58 10.09
N THR A 85 9.82 -19.36 8.87
CA THR A 85 9.95 -18.00 8.29
C THR A 85 8.57 -17.39 8.02
N TYR A 86 7.63 -18.19 7.52
CA TYR A 86 6.24 -17.78 7.36
C TYR A 86 5.61 -17.39 8.70
N ALA A 87 5.76 -18.22 9.74
CA ALA A 87 5.27 -17.94 11.10
C ALA A 87 5.82 -16.61 11.65
N VAL A 88 7.11 -16.33 11.44
CA VAL A 88 7.74 -15.07 11.86
C VAL A 88 7.20 -13.87 11.08
N ALA A 89 6.89 -14.04 9.80
CA ALA A 89 6.31 -12.98 8.97
C ALA A 89 4.85 -12.69 9.38
N VAL A 90 4.04 -13.73 9.61
CA VAL A 90 2.69 -13.59 10.19
C VAL A 90 2.77 -12.88 11.54
N ASN A 91 3.69 -13.29 12.41
CA ASN A 91 3.90 -12.63 13.70
C ASN A 91 4.26 -11.15 13.56
N ARG A 92 5.13 -10.78 12.61
CA ARG A 92 5.51 -9.39 12.40
C ARG A 92 4.29 -8.51 12.06
N ASN A 93 3.38 -9.03 11.25
CA ASN A 93 2.13 -8.34 10.93
C ASN A 93 1.20 -8.32 12.14
N HIS A 94 1.09 -9.42 12.88
CA HIS A 94 0.32 -9.50 14.12
C HIS A 94 0.76 -8.46 15.16
N MET A 95 2.08 -8.29 15.31
CA MET A 95 2.66 -7.35 16.27
C MET A 95 2.29 -5.90 15.98
N MET A 96 1.73 -5.57 14.80
CA MET A 96 1.22 -4.23 14.48
C MET A 96 0.11 -3.76 15.43
N TRP A 97 -0.56 -4.69 16.10
CA TRP A 97 -1.66 -4.40 17.01
C TRP A 97 -1.18 -4.14 18.45
N PRO A 98 -1.60 -3.04 19.11
CA PRO A 98 -1.35 -2.82 20.52
C PRO A 98 -1.91 -3.98 21.37
N GLY A 99 -1.09 -4.49 22.30
CA GLY A 99 -1.46 -5.64 23.12
C GLY A 99 -1.35 -7.00 22.39
N ALA A 100 -0.85 -7.04 21.16
CA ALA A 100 -0.51 -8.29 20.49
C ALA A 100 0.49 -9.10 21.32
N THR A 101 0.18 -10.38 21.51
CA THR A 101 1.10 -11.38 22.06
C THR A 101 1.13 -12.58 21.13
N SER A 102 2.32 -13.17 21.03
CA SER A 102 2.58 -14.33 20.19
C SER A 102 3.60 -15.25 20.87
N GLU A 103 3.49 -16.55 20.65
CA GLU A 103 4.46 -17.52 21.11
C GLU A 103 4.70 -18.59 20.04
N MET A 104 5.97 -18.81 19.68
CA MET A 104 6.36 -19.95 18.87
C MET A 104 6.40 -21.20 19.76
N LEU A 105 5.44 -22.10 19.59
CA LEU A 105 5.31 -23.32 20.40
C LEU A 105 6.27 -24.41 19.91
N ALA A 106 6.46 -24.52 18.60
CA ALA A 106 7.40 -25.43 17.97
C ALA A 106 7.84 -24.88 16.61
N SER A 107 9.08 -25.14 16.20
CA SER A 107 9.51 -24.83 14.83
C SER A 107 10.63 -25.74 14.33
N THR A 108 10.51 -26.08 13.06
CA THR A 108 11.52 -26.71 12.20
C THR A 108 11.47 -25.98 10.83
N PRO A 109 12.36 -26.29 9.88
CA PRO A 109 12.26 -25.70 8.54
C PRO A 109 10.93 -26.01 7.83
N THR A 110 10.36 -27.21 8.05
CA THR A 110 9.17 -27.69 7.32
C THR A 110 7.88 -27.69 8.14
N THR A 111 7.97 -27.46 9.45
CA THR A 111 6.79 -27.35 10.33
C THR A 111 6.97 -26.21 11.32
N ALA A 112 5.89 -25.51 11.64
CA ALA A 112 5.91 -24.53 12.73
C ALA A 112 4.54 -24.48 13.42
N GLN A 113 4.54 -24.17 14.70
CA GLN A 113 3.34 -23.93 15.47
C GLN A 113 3.49 -22.59 16.19
N ILE A 114 2.61 -21.65 15.87
CA ILE A 114 2.59 -20.33 16.51
C ILE A 114 1.22 -20.07 17.11
N ARG A 115 1.21 -19.58 18.34
CA ARG A 115 0.02 -19.12 19.06
C ARG A 115 0.01 -17.61 19.09
N PHE A 116 -1.14 -16.97 18.88
CA PHE A 116 -1.29 -15.53 19.06
C PHE A 116 -2.67 -15.17 19.64
N ASN A 117 -2.76 -14.06 20.37
CA ASN A 117 -4.03 -13.54 20.87
C ASN A 117 -4.81 -12.79 19.78
N ARG A 118 -5.99 -12.24 20.10
CA ARG A 118 -6.81 -11.42 19.18
C ARG A 118 -6.83 -9.93 19.56
N PRO A 119 -5.73 -9.20 19.36
CA PRO A 119 -5.58 -7.83 19.86
C PRO A 119 -6.51 -6.82 19.18
N TRP A 120 -7.03 -7.13 17.99
CA TRP A 120 -8.03 -6.29 17.31
C TRP A 120 -9.36 -6.21 18.08
N GLU A 121 -9.71 -7.19 18.93
CA GLU A 121 -10.92 -7.11 19.78
C GLU A 121 -10.90 -5.86 20.67
N ALA A 122 -9.72 -5.48 21.18
CA ALA A 122 -9.55 -4.27 21.97
C ALA A 122 -9.63 -2.98 21.13
N VAL A 123 -9.31 -3.05 19.83
CA VAL A 123 -9.34 -1.91 18.90
C VAL A 123 -10.75 -1.64 18.38
N ILE A 124 -11.55 -2.69 18.21
CA ILE A 124 -12.93 -2.62 17.69
C ILE A 124 -13.90 -2.03 18.72
N GLY A 125 -13.49 -1.94 19.99
CA GLY A 125 -14.17 -1.16 21.03
C GLY A 125 -15.39 -1.87 21.65
N PRO A 126 -15.99 -1.25 22.69
CA PRO A 126 -17.06 -1.87 23.49
C PRO A 126 -18.38 -2.06 22.73
N ASP A 127 -18.59 -1.30 21.66
CA ASP A 127 -19.75 -1.43 20.78
C ASP A 127 -19.63 -2.65 19.84
N GLY A 128 -18.48 -3.33 19.85
CA GLY A 128 -18.20 -4.53 19.07
C GLY A 128 -18.07 -4.27 17.57
N GLN A 129 -17.95 -3.00 17.14
CA GLN A 129 -17.83 -2.60 15.75
C GLN A 129 -16.89 -1.40 15.52
N ILE A 130 -16.12 -1.46 14.44
CA ILE A 130 -15.38 -0.32 13.88
C ILE A 130 -15.83 -0.09 12.44
N ALA A 131 -16.26 1.15 12.13
CA ALA A 131 -16.81 1.52 10.82
C ALA A 131 -17.88 0.54 10.29
N GLY A 132 -18.74 0.02 11.16
CA GLY A 132 -19.81 -0.93 10.82
C GLY A 132 -19.37 -2.39 10.65
N SER A 133 -18.09 -2.70 10.87
CA SER A 133 -17.54 -4.06 10.81
C SER A 133 -17.32 -4.63 12.21
N THR A 134 -17.78 -5.85 12.45
CA THR A 134 -17.68 -6.57 13.73
C THR A 134 -16.31 -7.22 13.94
N ALA A 135 -16.00 -7.60 15.18
CA ALA A 135 -14.79 -8.40 15.48
C ALA A 135 -14.78 -9.75 14.77
N ASP A 136 -15.94 -10.39 14.61
CA ASP A 136 -16.07 -11.67 13.90
C ASP A 136 -15.80 -11.51 12.40
N GLU A 137 -16.31 -10.45 11.77
CA GLU A 137 -16.01 -10.15 10.36
C GLU A 137 -14.52 -9.85 10.15
N PHE A 138 -13.89 -9.13 11.09
CA PHE A 138 -12.44 -8.91 11.08
C PHE A 138 -11.66 -10.22 11.17
N GLN A 139 -12.05 -11.09 12.10
CA GLN A 139 -11.42 -12.39 12.28
C GLN A 139 -11.55 -13.25 11.02
N ALA A 140 -12.75 -13.31 10.45
CA ALA A 140 -13.03 -14.06 9.22
C ALA A 140 -12.18 -13.56 8.04
N MET A 141 -12.12 -12.24 7.85
CA MET A 141 -11.29 -11.62 6.81
C MET A 141 -9.80 -11.87 7.03
N TRP A 142 -9.30 -11.67 8.25
CA TRP A 142 -7.88 -11.87 8.58
C TRP A 142 -7.45 -13.32 8.39
N ARG A 143 -8.30 -14.27 8.81
CA ARG A 143 -8.09 -15.70 8.58
C ARG A 143 -8.03 -16.02 7.10
N ALA A 144 -9.03 -15.62 6.33
CA ALA A 144 -9.09 -15.89 4.89
C ALA A 144 -7.90 -15.24 4.14
N THR A 145 -7.46 -14.05 4.55
CA THR A 145 -6.27 -13.37 4.01
C THR A 145 -5.02 -14.23 4.20
N ASN A 146 -4.76 -14.71 5.42
CA ASN A 146 -3.57 -15.51 5.71
C ASN A 146 -3.63 -16.88 5.03
N LEU A 147 -4.80 -17.52 4.94
CA LEU A 147 -4.97 -18.79 4.23
C LEU A 147 -4.72 -18.66 2.72
N ALA A 148 -5.20 -17.59 2.09
CA ALA A 148 -4.92 -17.33 0.67
C ALA A 148 -3.44 -17.04 0.43
N ILE A 149 -2.78 -16.28 1.32
CA ILE A 149 -1.33 -16.05 1.25
C ILE A 149 -0.57 -17.37 1.43
N SER A 150 -0.97 -18.21 2.40
CA SER A 150 -0.28 -19.46 2.70
C SER A 150 -0.38 -20.46 1.55
N ASP A 151 -1.58 -20.60 0.97
CA ASP A 151 -1.79 -21.42 -0.23
C ASP A 151 -0.85 -20.98 -1.36
N TRP A 152 -0.78 -19.67 -1.62
CA TRP A 152 0.08 -19.11 -2.64
C TRP A 152 1.57 -19.37 -2.41
N VAL A 153 2.05 -19.26 -1.17
CA VAL A 153 3.46 -19.56 -0.83
C VAL A 153 3.74 -21.07 -0.64
N GLY A 154 2.73 -21.93 -0.80
CA GLY A 154 2.88 -23.39 -0.64
C GLY A 154 3.05 -23.84 0.81
N ILE A 155 2.45 -23.13 1.76
CA ILE A 155 2.38 -23.50 3.18
C ILE A 155 0.95 -24.00 3.46
N ASP A 156 0.83 -25.25 3.89
CA ASP A 156 -0.40 -25.80 4.46
C ASP A 156 -0.59 -25.27 5.88
N VAL A 157 -1.78 -24.74 6.17
CA VAL A 157 -2.12 -24.09 7.43
C VAL A 157 -3.36 -24.72 8.00
N ASP A 158 -3.19 -25.39 9.14
CA ASP A 158 -4.29 -25.84 9.98
C ASP A 158 -4.48 -24.85 11.14
N TRP A 159 -5.57 -24.09 11.07
CA TRP A 159 -5.89 -23.00 12.00
C TRP A 159 -6.87 -23.47 13.06
N ASP A 160 -6.41 -23.53 14.31
CA ASP A 160 -7.21 -23.91 15.48
C ASP A 160 -7.60 -22.66 16.28
N GLU A 161 -8.90 -22.43 16.41
CA GLU A 161 -9.47 -21.29 17.12
C GLU A 161 -9.74 -21.67 18.59
N GLY A 162 -8.99 -21.06 19.51
CA GLY A 162 -9.16 -21.23 20.94
C GLY A 162 -9.90 -20.07 21.60
N GLU A 163 -10.13 -20.19 22.91
CA GLU A 163 -10.66 -19.10 23.73
C GLU A 163 -9.58 -18.02 23.94
N GLY A 164 -9.72 -16.87 23.29
CA GLY A 164 -8.81 -15.72 23.39
C GLY A 164 -7.49 -15.83 22.62
N TYR A 165 -7.21 -16.99 21.99
CA TYR A 165 -6.01 -17.23 21.20
C TYR A 165 -6.32 -18.12 19.99
N ASP A 166 -5.55 -17.94 18.94
CA ASP A 166 -5.50 -18.84 17.78
C ASP A 166 -4.16 -19.56 17.73
N VAL A 167 -4.16 -20.78 17.20
CA VAL A 167 -2.96 -21.58 16.95
C VAL A 167 -2.88 -21.94 15.47
N LEU A 168 -1.78 -21.55 14.83
CA LEU A 168 -1.50 -21.90 13.45
C LEU A 168 -0.51 -23.07 13.42
N ASN A 169 -0.94 -24.17 12.82
CA ASN A 169 -0.13 -25.34 12.56
C ASN A 169 0.29 -25.31 11.09
N LEU A 170 1.56 -24.97 10.85
CA LEU A 170 2.12 -24.70 9.53
C LEU A 170 2.92 -25.92 9.06
N ARG A 171 2.75 -26.31 7.79
CA ARG A 171 3.49 -27.41 7.16
C ARG A 171 3.88 -27.04 5.74
N THR A 172 5.05 -27.46 5.31
CA THR A 172 5.54 -27.26 3.94
C THR A 172 6.40 -28.43 3.50
N GLU A 173 6.32 -28.75 2.21
CA GLU A 173 7.22 -29.72 1.57
C GLU A 173 8.58 -29.08 1.21
N TYR A 174 8.65 -27.75 1.22
CA TYR A 174 9.85 -27.01 0.87
C TYR A 174 10.81 -26.87 2.06
N GLY A 175 12.07 -27.21 1.83
CA GLY A 175 13.17 -26.91 2.74
C GLY A 175 13.55 -25.43 2.72
N PRO A 176 14.66 -25.04 3.35
CA PRO A 176 15.01 -23.63 3.48
C PRO A 176 15.27 -22.93 2.15
N ILE A 177 14.38 -22.00 1.77
CA ILE A 177 14.53 -21.15 0.59
C ILE A 177 14.81 -19.73 1.06
N ARG A 178 16.08 -19.32 0.96
CA ARG A 178 16.44 -17.91 1.14
C ARG A 178 15.96 -17.12 -0.06
N ALA A 179 14.98 -16.25 0.14
CA ALA A 179 14.66 -15.20 -0.81
C ALA A 179 15.94 -14.39 -1.13
N SER A 180 16.31 -14.29 -2.41
CA SER A 180 17.37 -13.37 -2.84
C SER A 180 16.99 -11.93 -2.50
N ASN A 181 17.97 -11.02 -2.46
CA ASN A 181 17.68 -9.59 -2.28
C ASN A 181 16.73 -9.07 -3.38
N ASP A 182 16.86 -9.59 -4.60
CA ASP A 182 16.00 -9.22 -5.74
C ASP A 182 14.54 -9.59 -5.48
N ILE A 183 14.28 -10.76 -4.87
CA ILE A 183 12.93 -11.18 -4.49
C ILE A 183 12.35 -10.28 -3.39
N ARG A 184 13.14 -9.95 -2.37
CA ARG A 184 12.69 -9.06 -1.28
C ARG A 184 12.38 -7.67 -1.78
N TRP A 185 13.15 -7.20 -2.75
CA TRP A 185 12.99 -5.90 -3.35
C TRP A 185 11.80 -5.85 -4.31
N ALA A 186 11.63 -6.86 -5.16
CA ALA A 186 10.42 -7.04 -5.98
C ALA A 186 9.15 -7.08 -5.12
N ARG A 187 9.19 -7.74 -3.95
CA ARG A 187 8.11 -7.73 -2.95
C ARG A 187 7.78 -6.32 -2.45
N GLY A 188 8.79 -5.52 -2.11
CA GLY A 188 8.59 -4.13 -1.67
C GLY A 188 8.00 -3.25 -2.76
N ALA A 189 8.53 -3.38 -3.99
CA ALA A 189 8.03 -2.70 -5.17
C ALA A 189 6.55 -3.03 -5.43
N PHE A 190 6.23 -4.33 -5.44
CA PHE A 190 4.87 -4.84 -5.66
C PHE A 190 3.87 -4.28 -4.66
N LEU A 191 4.15 -4.33 -3.36
CA LEU A 191 3.24 -3.80 -2.33
C LEU A 191 2.99 -2.29 -2.48
N SER A 192 4.03 -1.52 -2.84
CA SER A 192 3.91 -0.08 -3.08
C SER A 192 3.05 0.21 -4.31
N TRP A 193 3.29 -0.50 -5.42
CA TRP A 193 2.55 -0.32 -6.67
C TRP A 193 1.10 -0.78 -6.56
N ASN A 194 0.85 -1.87 -5.85
CA ASN A 194 -0.50 -2.36 -5.58
C ASN A 194 -1.34 -1.34 -4.81
N SER A 195 -0.79 -0.73 -3.77
CA SER A 195 -1.48 0.32 -3.01
C SER A 195 -1.83 1.52 -3.89
N PHE A 196 -0.94 1.84 -4.84
CA PHE A 196 -1.16 2.88 -5.84
C PHE A 196 -2.28 2.50 -6.83
N PHE A 197 -2.28 1.28 -7.38
CA PHE A 197 -3.30 0.84 -8.35
C PHE A 197 -4.69 0.77 -7.74
N SER A 198 -4.83 0.24 -6.53
CA SER A 198 -6.14 0.19 -5.86
C SER A 198 -6.68 1.60 -5.57
N LEU A 199 -5.82 2.56 -5.21
CA LEU A 199 -6.24 3.94 -5.04
C LEU A 199 -6.68 4.57 -6.37
N LEU A 200 -5.93 4.31 -7.44
CA LEU A 200 -6.23 4.80 -8.78
C LEU A 200 -7.59 4.26 -9.28
N GLU A 201 -7.79 2.94 -9.21
CA GLU A 201 -9.06 2.29 -9.54
C GLU A 201 -10.22 2.88 -8.73
N LEU A 202 -10.10 2.92 -7.40
CA LEU A 202 -11.17 3.39 -6.52
C LEU A 202 -11.60 4.83 -6.86
N LYS A 203 -10.64 5.70 -7.13
CA LYS A 203 -10.90 7.10 -7.50
C LYS A 203 -11.50 7.19 -8.92
N MET A 204 -11.09 6.32 -9.83
CA MET A 204 -11.68 6.24 -11.17
C MET A 204 -13.12 5.72 -11.14
N GLN A 205 -13.42 4.73 -10.31
CA GLN A 205 -14.78 4.26 -10.04
C GLN A 205 -15.65 5.37 -9.41
N ALA A 206 -15.05 6.28 -8.64
CA ALA A 206 -15.71 7.48 -8.13
C ALA A 206 -15.90 8.60 -9.18
N GLY A 207 -15.49 8.37 -10.43
CA GLY A 207 -15.72 9.26 -11.58
C GLY A 207 -14.55 10.19 -11.91
N MET A 208 -13.40 10.04 -11.26
CA MET A 208 -12.20 10.81 -11.61
C MET A 208 -11.49 10.18 -12.81
N THR A 209 -10.84 11.01 -13.61
CA THR A 209 -9.86 10.57 -14.61
C THR A 209 -8.51 10.27 -13.94
N ALA A 210 -7.70 9.39 -14.51
CA ALA A 210 -6.37 9.08 -13.98
C ALA A 210 -5.49 10.35 -13.81
N ARG A 211 -5.63 11.31 -14.73
CA ARG A 211 -4.99 12.63 -14.66
C ARG A 211 -5.41 13.43 -13.43
N GLU A 212 -6.70 13.48 -13.11
CA GLU A 212 -7.21 14.17 -11.92
C GLU A 212 -6.67 13.52 -10.64
N VAL A 213 -6.64 12.19 -10.58
CA VAL A 213 -6.07 11.46 -9.44
C VAL A 213 -4.59 11.78 -9.26
N GLY A 214 -3.83 11.80 -10.37
CA GLY A 214 -2.40 12.10 -10.33
C GLY A 214 -2.14 13.55 -9.89
N ARG A 215 -2.94 14.50 -10.38
CA ARG A 215 -2.85 15.90 -9.97
C ARG A 215 -3.15 16.08 -8.48
N GLU A 216 -4.23 15.47 -7.97
CA GLU A 216 -4.61 15.49 -6.55
C GLU A 216 -3.47 14.93 -5.68
N ALA A 217 -2.89 13.78 -6.07
CA ALA A 217 -1.75 13.20 -5.37
C ALA A 217 -0.53 14.14 -5.39
N GLY A 218 -0.25 14.80 -6.52
CA GLY A 218 0.85 15.75 -6.62
C GLY A 218 0.65 16.98 -5.75
N GLU A 219 -0.59 17.48 -5.64
CA GLU A 219 -0.97 18.58 -4.75
C GLU A 219 -0.80 18.18 -3.27
N LEU A 220 -1.15 16.94 -2.94
CA LEU A 220 -1.02 16.40 -1.58
C LEU A 220 0.44 16.20 -1.17
N TYR A 221 1.27 15.61 -2.04
CA TYR A 221 2.64 15.24 -1.70
C TYR A 221 3.68 16.29 -2.06
N GLY A 222 3.38 17.19 -3.00
CA GLY A 222 4.27 18.26 -3.46
C GLY A 222 4.94 19.09 -2.36
N PRO A 223 4.24 19.48 -1.28
CA PRO A 223 4.86 20.23 -0.18
C PRO A 223 5.99 19.49 0.55
N GLY A 224 6.05 18.15 0.44
CA GLY A 224 7.12 17.34 1.01
C GLY A 224 8.40 17.32 0.16
N TRP A 225 8.35 17.82 -1.07
CA TRP A 225 9.49 17.86 -1.97
C TRP A 225 10.34 19.10 -1.73
N THR A 226 11.65 18.94 -1.69
CA THR A 226 12.62 20.01 -1.39
C THR A 226 13.59 20.29 -2.54
N ALA A 227 13.28 19.78 -3.73
CA ALA A 227 14.13 19.98 -4.90
C ALA A 227 14.14 21.45 -5.34
N THR A 228 15.34 22.02 -5.47
CA THR A 228 15.56 23.42 -5.89
C THR A 228 16.12 23.55 -7.30
N THR A 229 16.38 22.42 -7.98
CA THR A 229 16.91 22.38 -9.35
C THR A 229 16.17 21.32 -10.16
N PRO A 230 16.12 21.44 -11.50
CA PRO A 230 15.55 20.41 -12.36
C PRO A 230 16.19 19.04 -12.16
N TRP A 231 17.52 19.00 -11.99
CA TRP A 231 18.24 17.78 -11.67
C TRP A 231 17.79 17.17 -10.34
N GLY A 232 17.62 18.00 -9.30
CA GLY A 232 17.13 17.54 -8.00
C GLY A 232 15.73 16.94 -8.08
N LEU A 233 14.83 17.57 -8.83
CA LEU A 233 13.46 17.09 -9.01
C LEU A 233 13.43 15.79 -9.81
N PHE A 234 14.11 15.75 -10.97
CA PHE A 234 14.23 14.54 -11.78
C PHE A 234 14.81 13.37 -10.98
N ARG A 235 15.89 13.60 -10.23
CA ARG A 235 16.50 12.58 -9.37
C ARG A 235 15.54 12.07 -8.29
N GLY A 236 14.78 12.94 -7.64
CA GLY A 236 13.80 12.50 -6.63
C GLY A 236 12.66 11.70 -7.25
N MET A 237 12.13 12.13 -8.40
CA MET A 237 11.06 11.41 -9.12
C MET A 237 11.53 10.04 -9.60
N THR A 238 12.73 9.99 -10.17
CA THR A 238 13.33 8.73 -10.62
C THR A 238 13.76 7.84 -9.46
N TRP A 239 14.15 8.37 -8.30
CA TRP A 239 14.42 7.55 -7.13
C TRP A 239 13.22 6.70 -6.72
N ASN A 240 12.02 7.29 -6.74
CA ASN A 240 10.79 6.55 -6.45
C ASN A 240 10.46 5.53 -7.55
N ALA A 241 10.65 5.90 -8.83
CA ALA A 241 10.41 5.01 -9.97
C ALA A 241 11.45 3.87 -10.08
N MET A 242 12.68 4.09 -9.62
CA MET A 242 13.75 3.09 -9.56
C MET A 242 13.45 1.99 -8.56
N GLY A 243 12.41 2.12 -7.72
CA GLY A 243 11.87 1.03 -6.91
C GLY A 243 11.31 -0.15 -7.73
N ASP A 244 11.14 0.01 -9.04
CA ASP A 244 10.66 -1.02 -9.96
C ASP A 244 11.83 -1.67 -10.73
N PRO A 245 11.96 -3.01 -10.75
CA PRO A 245 13.02 -3.65 -11.54
C PRO A 245 12.96 -3.20 -12.98
N ASN A 246 14.12 -2.98 -13.60
CA ASN A 246 14.25 -2.56 -15.00
C ASN A 246 13.84 -1.11 -15.31
N THR A 247 13.52 -0.27 -14.32
CA THR A 247 13.49 1.18 -14.54
C THR A 247 14.94 1.67 -14.68
N ASP A 248 15.39 1.80 -15.92
CA ASP A 248 16.66 2.46 -16.27
C ASP A 248 16.39 3.85 -16.84
N CYS A 249 17.25 4.82 -16.51
CA CYS A 249 17.15 6.18 -16.98
C CYS A 249 18.51 6.67 -17.45
N GLU A 250 18.60 7.10 -18.71
CA GLU A 250 19.75 7.78 -19.26
C GLU A 250 19.52 9.29 -19.32
N VAL A 251 20.42 10.04 -18.71
CA VAL A 251 20.43 11.50 -18.76
C VAL A 251 21.07 11.94 -20.07
N LEU A 252 20.26 12.55 -20.94
CA LEU A 252 20.68 13.04 -22.24
C LEU A 252 21.40 14.39 -22.13
N SER A 253 20.90 15.26 -21.26
CA SER A 253 21.52 16.54 -20.92
C SER A 253 21.13 16.98 -19.52
N ALA A 254 22.02 17.69 -18.83
CA ALA A 254 21.75 18.30 -17.54
C ALA A 254 22.48 19.65 -17.42
N SER A 255 21.76 20.65 -16.93
CA SER A 255 22.22 22.01 -16.67
C SER A 255 21.50 22.57 -15.45
N PRO A 256 21.90 23.75 -14.93
CA PRO A 256 21.19 24.37 -13.81
C PRO A 256 19.71 24.69 -14.08
N SER A 257 19.32 24.90 -15.35
CA SER A 257 17.96 25.31 -15.75
C SER A 257 17.16 24.22 -16.46
N GLU A 258 17.78 23.10 -16.81
CA GLU A 258 17.14 22.02 -17.57
C GLU A 258 17.79 20.66 -17.29
N VAL A 259 16.98 19.61 -17.18
CA VAL A 259 17.43 18.22 -17.37
C VAL A 259 16.54 17.54 -18.41
N ARG A 260 17.17 16.75 -19.28
CA ARG A 260 16.50 15.87 -20.23
C ARG A 260 17.00 14.45 -20.03
N ALA A 261 16.08 13.50 -19.98
CA ALA A 261 16.41 12.10 -19.81
C ALA A 261 15.47 11.20 -20.61
N ARG A 262 15.95 10.02 -20.98
CA ARG A 262 15.13 8.91 -21.47
C ARG A 262 15.08 7.85 -20.39
N CYS A 263 13.89 7.35 -20.07
CA CYS A 263 13.72 6.28 -19.09
C CYS A 263 12.92 5.13 -19.69
N ALA A 264 13.33 3.91 -19.41
CA ALA A 264 12.54 2.72 -19.71
C ALA A 264 11.26 2.72 -18.86
N ILE A 265 10.19 2.17 -19.42
CA ILE A 265 8.99 1.83 -18.66
C ILE A 265 9.36 0.71 -17.68
N GLY A 266 9.13 0.95 -16.38
CA GLY A 266 9.40 -0.03 -15.32
C GLY A 266 8.62 -1.35 -15.50
N TYR A 267 9.14 -2.43 -14.93
CA TYR A 267 8.58 -3.78 -15.02
C TYR A 267 7.11 -3.87 -14.62
N THR A 268 6.64 -3.05 -13.67
CA THR A 268 5.25 -3.08 -13.21
C THR A 268 4.29 -2.57 -14.27
N ALA A 269 4.66 -1.50 -14.98
CA ALA A 269 3.89 -0.99 -16.12
C ALA A 269 3.93 -1.96 -17.32
N GLN A 270 5.04 -2.67 -17.54
CA GLN A 270 5.11 -3.74 -18.54
C GLN A 270 4.23 -4.95 -18.19
N ARG A 271 4.10 -5.31 -16.91
CA ARG A 271 3.20 -6.39 -16.47
C ARG A 271 1.72 -6.06 -16.71
N ILE A 272 1.31 -4.80 -16.49
CA ILE A 272 -0.06 -4.33 -16.80
C ILE A 272 -0.34 -4.39 -18.30
N GLY A 273 0.68 -4.18 -19.15
CA GLY A 273 0.55 -4.35 -20.60
C GLY A 273 0.46 -5.81 -21.08
N GLN A 274 0.87 -6.77 -20.24
CA GLN A 274 0.97 -8.20 -20.61
C GLN A 274 -0.13 -9.09 -19.99
N ALA A 275 -0.65 -8.72 -18.82
CA ALA A 275 -1.83 -9.32 -18.23
C ALA A 275 -3.06 -8.44 -18.55
N ALA A 276 -4.26 -9.01 -18.58
CA ALA A 276 -5.52 -8.28 -18.61
C ALA A 276 -5.52 -7.09 -17.61
N PRO A 277 -6.35 -6.04 -17.80
CA PRO A 277 -6.32 -4.85 -16.95
C PRO A 277 -6.27 -5.23 -15.47
N TYR A 278 -5.23 -4.75 -14.81
CA TYR A 278 -4.98 -5.00 -13.40
C TYR A 278 -5.80 -3.96 -12.64
N PHE A 279 -6.82 -4.37 -11.88
CA PHE A 279 -7.79 -3.47 -11.22
C PHE A 279 -8.64 -2.61 -12.18
N ASP A 280 -8.97 -3.11 -13.37
CA ASP A 280 -9.62 -2.31 -14.43
C ASP A 280 -8.83 -1.02 -14.80
N VAL A 281 -7.57 -0.91 -14.36
CA VAL A 281 -6.65 0.18 -14.69
C VAL A 281 -5.81 -0.26 -15.88
N THR A 282 -5.75 0.60 -16.90
CA THR A 282 -4.92 0.38 -18.08
C THR A 282 -3.50 0.94 -17.87
N LEU A 283 -2.56 0.52 -18.72
CA LEU A 283 -1.23 1.14 -18.75
C LEU A 283 -1.33 2.66 -19.00
N ASP A 284 -2.22 3.10 -19.89
CA ASP A 284 -2.42 4.52 -20.18
C ASP A 284 -2.87 5.31 -18.94
N ASP A 285 -3.74 4.72 -18.11
CA ASP A 285 -4.18 5.35 -16.86
C ASP A 285 -3.02 5.54 -15.89
N VAL A 286 -2.18 4.50 -15.71
CA VAL A 286 -1.01 4.57 -14.83
C VAL A 286 -0.02 5.63 -15.30
N LEU A 287 0.24 5.68 -16.61
CA LEU A 287 1.16 6.64 -17.20
C LEU A 287 0.64 8.07 -17.12
N GLU A 288 -0.65 8.29 -17.40
CA GLU A 288 -1.26 9.61 -17.30
C GLU A 288 -1.35 10.09 -15.85
N ASN A 289 -1.63 9.20 -14.90
CA ASN A 289 -1.57 9.51 -13.47
C ASN A 289 -0.17 9.94 -13.04
N GLY A 290 0.85 9.14 -13.36
CA GLY A 290 2.24 9.42 -13.00
C GLY A 290 2.76 10.74 -13.59
N ARG A 291 2.37 11.03 -14.86
CA ARG A 291 2.67 12.31 -15.51
C ARG A 291 2.02 13.48 -14.78
N ALA A 292 0.72 13.40 -14.51
CA ALA A 292 -0.03 14.47 -13.85
C ALA A 292 0.48 14.74 -12.42
N PHE A 293 0.91 13.69 -11.72
CA PHE A 293 1.60 13.79 -10.43
C PHE A 293 2.90 14.60 -10.57
N ALA A 294 3.78 14.22 -11.50
CA ALA A 294 5.06 14.88 -11.68
C ALA A 294 4.91 16.33 -12.14
N GLU A 295 3.95 16.62 -13.02
CA GLU A 295 3.57 17.99 -13.42
C GLU A 295 3.12 18.84 -12.24
N SER A 296 2.24 18.30 -11.39
CA SER A 296 1.70 19.00 -10.22
C SER A 296 2.79 19.31 -9.18
N VAL A 297 3.70 18.37 -8.91
CA VAL A 297 4.84 18.61 -8.01
C VAL A 297 5.81 19.63 -8.62
N ALA A 298 6.12 19.52 -9.92
CA ALA A 298 7.01 20.47 -10.60
C ALA A 298 6.45 21.90 -10.55
N GLU A 299 5.14 22.07 -10.78
CA GLU A 299 4.46 23.37 -10.73
C GLU A 299 4.61 24.03 -9.36
N GLN A 300 4.42 23.28 -8.26
CA GLN A 300 4.56 23.79 -6.90
C GLN A 300 6.00 24.23 -6.58
N LEU A 301 6.99 23.62 -7.22
CA LEU A 301 8.41 23.95 -7.06
C LEU A 301 8.89 25.05 -8.04
N GLY A 302 7.98 25.69 -8.78
CA GLY A 302 8.34 26.71 -9.77
C GLY A 302 9.06 26.15 -11.00
N MET A 303 8.86 24.87 -11.30
CA MET A 303 9.42 24.17 -12.44
C MET A 303 8.32 23.76 -13.42
N ARG A 304 8.73 23.21 -14.55
CA ARG A 304 7.86 22.59 -15.55
C ARG A 304 8.36 21.17 -15.80
N TRP A 305 7.45 20.22 -15.75
CA TRP A 305 7.67 18.83 -16.18
C TRP A 305 6.99 18.66 -17.55
N GLU A 306 7.70 18.07 -18.50
CA GLU A 306 7.16 17.64 -19.78
C GLU A 306 7.57 16.20 -20.04
N GLU A 307 6.63 15.42 -20.55
CA GLU A 307 6.85 14.02 -20.86
C GLU A 307 6.29 13.68 -22.24
N SER A 308 7.07 12.93 -23.02
CA SER A 308 6.68 12.40 -24.32
C SER A 308 7.16 10.95 -24.46
N TRP A 309 6.67 10.25 -25.48
CA TRP A 309 6.98 8.85 -25.72
C TRP A 309 7.83 8.69 -26.98
N ASP A 310 8.85 7.84 -26.89
CA ASP A 310 9.67 7.38 -28.01
C ASP A 310 9.85 5.86 -27.87
N GLU A 311 9.05 5.11 -28.63
CA GLU A 311 8.96 3.64 -28.54
C GLU A 311 8.73 3.18 -27.09
N ASP A 312 9.65 2.41 -26.53
CA ASP A 312 9.59 1.85 -25.17
C ASP A 312 10.13 2.81 -24.09
N TYR A 313 10.46 4.04 -24.46
CA TYR A 313 11.06 5.03 -23.57
C TYR A 313 10.16 6.24 -23.35
N ARG A 314 10.07 6.69 -22.08
CA ARG A 314 9.59 8.03 -21.75
C ARG A 314 10.73 9.03 -21.89
N LEU A 315 10.50 10.09 -22.63
CA LEU A 315 11.38 11.25 -22.71
C LEU A 315 10.88 12.31 -21.74
N VAL A 316 11.66 12.56 -20.69
CA VAL A 316 11.35 13.51 -19.62
C VAL A 316 12.21 14.76 -19.80
N THR A 317 11.56 15.93 -19.73
CA THR A 317 12.23 17.23 -19.67
C THR A 317 11.73 17.98 -18.44
N VAL A 318 12.66 18.46 -17.61
CA VAL A 318 12.34 19.33 -16.47
C VAL A 318 13.06 20.64 -16.66
N THR A 319 12.33 21.76 -16.58
CA THR A 319 12.88 23.12 -16.73
C THR A 319 12.47 24.03 -15.59
N VAL A 320 13.29 25.01 -15.26
CA VAL A 320 12.90 26.11 -14.36
C VAL A 320 11.97 27.06 -15.13
N ARG A 321 10.90 27.55 -14.50
CA ARG A 321 10.03 28.58 -15.09
C ARG A 321 10.66 29.97 -15.08
#